data_AF-A0A9W6U7L6-F1
#
_entry.id   AF-A0A9W6U7L6-F1
#
_cell.length_a   1.000
_cell.length_b   1.000
_cell.length_c   1.000
_cell.angle_alpha   90.00
_cell.angle_beta   90.00
_cell.angle_gamma   90.00
#
_symmetry.space_group_name_H-M   'P 1'
#
loop_
_entity.id
_entity.type
_entity.pdbx_description
1 polymer ?
#
loop_
_entity_poly.entity_id
_entity_poly.type
_entity_poly.pdbx_seq_one_letter_code
_entity_poly.pdbx_strand_id
1 'polypeptide(L)'
;MADADQAQHNALNAVFGGYHGFHSLMCFFHVMENIQKQIKSFPSLVAASVTRELYDLHFARNATEFAAMQDDILQRWMKYPCLSDFDQCMYSQWLFGRFSTWQAFITPSDFATTNNPAETFNAILKRDYTLRRRLKMRSLLLELVACEDRSLSPKTFQFDALPSSTLVRRVSELTREKLFGMGMDISSINTSARPR
;
A
#
# COMPACT_ATOMS: atom_id res chain seq x y z
N MET A 1 -0.38 0.94 12.34
CA MET A 1 -0.99 0.91 10.99
C MET A 1 -2.04 -0.20 10.98
N ALA A 2 -3.28 0.09 10.58
CA ALA A 2 -4.41 -0.85 10.66
C ALA A 2 -5.19 -0.95 9.33
N ASP A 3 -6.28 -1.71 9.33
CA ASP A 3 -7.34 -1.64 8.32
C ASP A 3 -8.32 -0.48 8.64
N ALA A 4 -9.29 -0.26 7.75
CA ALA A 4 -10.30 0.78 7.92
C ALA A 4 -11.46 0.27 8.81
N ASP A 5 -11.13 -0.26 9.98
CA ASP A 5 -12.10 -0.79 10.94
C ASP A 5 -12.36 0.21 12.09
N GLN A 6 -13.63 0.59 12.24
CA GLN A 6 -14.05 1.58 13.22
C GLN A 6 -13.87 1.09 14.67
N ALA A 7 -14.07 -0.20 14.93
CA ALA A 7 -13.96 -0.75 16.27
C ALA A 7 -12.50 -0.77 16.74
N GLN A 8 -11.57 -1.22 15.89
CA GLN A 8 -10.14 -1.17 16.14
C GLN A 8 -9.65 0.27 16.33
N HIS A 9 -10.05 1.18 15.45
CA HIS A 9 -9.68 2.60 15.57
C HIS A 9 -10.16 3.19 16.91
N ASN A 10 -11.41 2.94 17.29
CA ASN A 10 -11.97 3.44 18.55
C ASN A 10 -11.26 2.83 19.76
N ALA A 11 -11.01 1.53 19.76
CA ALA A 11 -10.33 0.85 20.86
C ALA A 11 -8.90 1.37 21.05
N LEU A 12 -8.14 1.53 19.95
CA LEU A 12 -6.78 2.07 20.02
C LEU A 12 -6.76 3.52 20.52
N ASN A 13 -7.65 4.38 20.03
CA ASN A 13 -7.72 5.76 20.51
C ASN A 13 -8.21 5.87 21.96
N ALA A 14 -9.11 4.99 22.41
CA ALA A 14 -9.58 4.98 23.79
C ALA A 14 -8.46 4.64 24.78
N VAL A 15 -7.54 3.75 24.39
CA VAL A 15 -6.42 3.32 25.25
C VAL A 15 -5.20 4.24 25.09
N PHE A 16 -4.87 4.61 23.85
CA PHE A 16 -3.61 5.26 23.52
C PHE A 16 -3.73 6.73 23.06
N GLY A 17 -4.94 7.25 22.84
CA GLY A 17 -5.15 8.58 22.26
C GLY A 17 -4.61 9.75 23.09
N GLY A 18 -4.38 9.54 24.40
CA GLY A 18 -3.76 10.53 25.28
C GLY A 18 -2.23 10.55 25.24
N TYR A 19 -1.58 9.58 24.58
CA TYR A 19 -0.12 9.52 24.52
C TYR A 19 0.41 10.37 23.37
N HIS A 20 1.33 11.29 23.67
CA HIS A 20 1.88 12.25 22.71
C HIS A 20 2.59 11.66 21.47
N GLY A 21 3.00 10.38 21.53
CA GLY A 21 3.64 9.69 20.40
C GLY A 21 2.71 8.74 19.64
N PHE A 22 1.45 8.60 20.05
CA PHE A 22 0.52 7.67 19.41
C PHE A 22 -0.11 8.32 18.18
N HIS A 23 0.13 7.72 17.01
CA HIS A 23 -0.54 8.07 15.77
C HIS A 23 -1.12 6.82 15.12
N SER A 24 -2.44 6.79 14.96
CA SER A 24 -3.11 5.75 14.18
C SER A 24 -2.90 6.02 12.70
N LEU A 25 -2.19 5.12 12.02
CA LEU A 25 -1.93 5.18 10.58
C LEU A 25 -2.89 4.26 9.82
N MET A 26 -3.43 4.76 8.73
CA MET A 26 -4.23 4.00 7.78
C MET A 26 -3.31 3.32 6.76
N CYS A 27 -3.40 2.00 6.60
CA CYS A 27 -2.65 1.34 5.56
C CYS A 27 -3.13 1.72 4.15
N PHE A 28 -2.22 2.26 3.35
CA PHE A 28 -2.50 2.62 1.96
C PHE A 28 -2.94 1.45 1.08
N PHE A 29 -2.47 0.23 1.34
CA PHE A 29 -2.96 -0.97 0.65
C PHE A 29 -4.48 -1.13 0.80
N HIS A 30 -5.01 -0.96 2.02
CA HIS A 30 -6.44 -1.07 2.28
C HIS A 30 -7.24 0.10 1.69
N VAL A 31 -6.66 1.30 1.65
CA VAL A 31 -7.24 2.44 0.92
C VAL A 31 -7.41 2.03 -0.55
N MET A 32 -6.33 1.61 -1.21
CA MET A 32 -6.37 1.19 -2.60
C MET A 32 -7.27 -0.02 -2.85
N GLU A 33 -7.29 -1.01 -1.96
CA GLU A 33 -8.20 -2.17 -2.09
C GLU A 33 -9.67 -1.72 -2.05
N ASN A 34 -10.01 -0.76 -1.19
CA ASN A 34 -11.34 -0.18 -1.13
C ASN A 34 -11.65 0.62 -2.40
N ILE A 35 -10.74 1.50 -2.82
CA ILE A 35 -10.93 2.33 -4.02
C ILE A 35 -11.09 1.48 -5.27
N GLN A 36 -10.27 0.43 -5.45
CA GLN A 36 -10.37 -0.48 -6.61
C GLN A 36 -11.74 -1.16 -6.70
N LYS A 37 -12.41 -1.41 -5.56
CA LYS A 37 -13.79 -1.93 -5.57
C LYS A 37 -14.79 -0.87 -6.06
N GLN A 38 -14.61 0.39 -5.68
CA GLN A 38 -15.49 1.50 -6.07
C GLN A 38 -15.34 1.87 -7.54
N ILE A 39 -14.11 1.98 -8.04
CA ILE A 39 -13.84 2.41 -9.43
C ILE A 39 -13.97 1.28 -10.45
N LYS A 40 -14.31 0.06 -10.02
CA LYS A 40 -14.39 -1.12 -10.90
C LYS A 40 -15.39 -0.94 -12.05
N SER A 41 -16.46 -0.17 -11.83
CA SER A 41 -17.48 0.12 -12.83
C SER A 41 -17.16 1.33 -13.72
N PHE A 42 -16.11 2.08 -13.40
CA PHE A 42 -15.75 3.28 -14.16
C PHE A 42 -15.05 2.93 -15.48
N PRO A 43 -15.12 3.82 -16.48
CA PRO A 43 -14.30 3.69 -17.68
C PRO A 43 -12.82 3.53 -17.32
N SER A 44 -12.10 2.67 -18.06
CA SER A 44 -10.70 2.33 -17.76
C SER A 44 -9.78 3.53 -17.62
N LEU A 45 -9.96 4.55 -18.47
CA LEU A 45 -9.18 5.79 -18.42
C LEU A 45 -9.45 6.59 -17.14
N VAL A 46 -10.69 6.62 -16.67
CA VAL A 46 -11.08 7.30 -15.42
C VAL A 46 -10.51 6.55 -14.23
N ALA A 47 -10.69 5.22 -14.18
CA ALA A 47 -10.13 4.37 -13.13
C ALA A 47 -8.60 4.48 -13.05
N ALA A 48 -7.92 4.52 -14.20
CA ALA A 48 -6.47 4.71 -14.26
C ALA A 48 -6.03 6.11 -13.76
N SER A 49 -6.77 7.17 -14.11
CA SER A 49 -6.47 8.53 -13.63
C SER A 49 -6.61 8.63 -12.12
N VAL A 50 -7.73 8.15 -11.57
CA VAL A 50 -7.99 8.13 -10.13
C VAL A 50 -6.91 7.32 -9.40
N THR A 51 -6.56 6.15 -9.94
CA THR A 51 -5.50 5.31 -9.35
C THR A 51 -4.18 6.08 -9.29
N ARG A 52 -3.74 6.70 -10.39
CA ARG A 52 -2.51 7.50 -10.44
C ARG A 52 -2.55 8.65 -9.43
N GLU A 53 -3.63 9.42 -9.40
CA GLU A 53 -3.78 10.58 -8.52
C GLU A 53 -3.69 10.19 -7.03
N LEU A 54 -4.21 9.03 -6.65
CA LEU A 54 -4.07 8.52 -5.27
C LEU A 54 -2.65 8.09 -4.94
N TYR A 55 -1.91 7.53 -5.90
CA TYR A 55 -0.49 7.25 -5.71
C TYR A 55 0.32 8.54 -5.58
N ASP A 56 0.01 9.57 -6.38
CA ASP A 56 0.65 10.88 -6.29
C ASP A 56 0.41 11.50 -4.89
N LEU A 57 -0.83 11.44 -4.39
CA LEU A 57 -1.17 11.86 -3.03
C LEU A 57 -0.45 11.05 -1.94
N HIS A 58 -0.36 9.72 -2.09
CA HIS A 58 0.30 8.87 -1.11
C HIS A 58 1.78 9.21 -0.98
N PHE A 59 2.43 9.46 -2.12
CA PHE A 59 3.86 9.76 -2.21
C PHE A 59 4.19 11.26 -2.21
N ALA A 60 3.26 12.12 -1.80
CA ALA A 60 3.54 13.53 -1.53
C ALA A 60 4.76 13.67 -0.59
N ARG A 61 5.64 14.65 -0.84
CA ARG A 61 6.86 14.81 -0.05
C ARG A 61 6.58 15.37 1.34
N ASN A 62 5.51 16.16 1.47
CA ASN A 62 5.11 16.80 2.72
C ASN A 62 3.64 17.25 2.67
N ALA A 63 3.15 17.74 3.81
CA ALA A 63 1.78 18.20 3.98
C ALA A 63 1.38 19.36 3.04
N THR A 64 2.31 20.26 2.74
CA THR A 64 2.03 21.41 1.86
C THR A 64 1.81 20.96 0.42
N GLU A 65 2.68 20.10 -0.09
CA GLU A 65 2.52 19.51 -1.43
C GLU A 65 1.27 18.64 -1.50
N PHE A 66 1.00 17.85 -0.46
CA PHE A 66 -0.23 17.07 -0.37
C PHE A 66 -1.49 17.94 -0.47
N ALA A 67 -1.56 19.03 0.29
CA ALA A 67 -2.71 19.93 0.27
C ALA A 67 -2.91 20.56 -1.12
N ALA A 68 -1.83 21.03 -1.77
CA ALA A 68 -1.91 21.58 -3.12
C ALA A 68 -2.40 20.54 -4.14
N MET A 69 -1.87 19.32 -4.10
CA MET A 69 -2.33 18.24 -5.00
C MET A 69 -3.76 17.82 -4.71
N GLN A 70 -4.15 17.76 -3.44
CA GLN A 70 -5.49 17.42 -2.99
C GLN A 70 -6.52 18.40 -3.57
N ASP A 71 -6.27 19.70 -3.44
CA ASP A 71 -7.16 20.74 -3.96
C ASP A 71 -7.30 20.64 -5.49
N ASP A 72 -6.18 20.48 -6.20
CA ASP A 72 -6.18 20.33 -7.66
C ASP A 72 -6.88 19.06 -8.14
N ILE A 73 -6.77 17.95 -7.41
CA ILE A 73 -7.44 16.68 -7.73
C ILE A 73 -8.95 16.80 -7.50
N LEU A 74 -9.37 17.33 -6.35
CA LEU A 74 -10.79 17.51 -6.03
C LEU A 74 -11.49 18.42 -7.04
N GLN A 75 -10.86 19.54 -7.42
CA GLN A 75 -11.39 20.43 -8.46
C GLN A 75 -11.52 19.74 -9.83
N ARG A 76 -10.62 18.78 -10.15
CA ARG A 76 -10.73 17.99 -11.38
C ARG A 76 -11.87 16.99 -11.29
N TRP A 77 -12.04 16.28 -10.18
CA TRP A 77 -13.13 15.33 -10.00
C TRP A 77 -14.51 15.99 -10.07
N MET A 78 -14.66 17.21 -9.54
CA MET A 78 -15.89 18.00 -9.65
C MET A 78 -16.34 18.27 -11.10
N LYS A 79 -15.41 18.26 -12.06
CA LYS A 79 -15.72 18.47 -13.49
C LYS A 79 -16.32 17.22 -14.16
N TYR A 80 -16.28 16.06 -13.50
CA TYR A 80 -16.78 14.80 -14.01
C TYR A 80 -17.97 14.34 -13.18
N PRO A 81 -19.23 14.55 -13.65
CA PRO A 81 -20.42 14.18 -12.88
C PRO A 81 -20.48 12.70 -12.49
N CYS A 82 -19.87 11.81 -13.27
CA CYS A 82 -19.78 10.38 -12.95
C CYS A 82 -18.94 10.07 -11.70
N LEU A 83 -18.17 11.04 -11.19
CA LEU A 83 -17.36 10.91 -10.00
C LEU A 83 -18.01 11.51 -8.74
N SER A 84 -19.22 12.08 -8.77
CA SER A 84 -19.75 12.80 -7.59
C SER A 84 -19.82 11.93 -6.33
N ASP A 85 -20.36 10.73 -6.45
CA ASP A 85 -20.53 9.82 -5.31
C ASP A 85 -19.16 9.32 -4.80
N PHE A 86 -18.24 9.10 -5.75
CA PHE A 86 -16.87 8.70 -5.44
C PHE A 86 -16.12 9.83 -4.73
N ASP A 87 -16.20 11.06 -5.23
CA ASP A 87 -15.59 12.25 -4.65
C ASP A 87 -16.12 12.49 -3.23
N GLN A 88 -17.43 12.38 -3.02
CA GLN A 88 -18.01 12.51 -1.69
C GLN A 88 -17.53 11.43 -0.71
N CYS A 89 -17.41 10.18 -1.17
CA CYS A 89 -16.83 9.10 -0.37
C CYS A 89 -15.35 9.37 -0.05
N MET A 90 -14.56 9.76 -1.04
CA MET A 90 -13.16 10.13 -0.90
C MET A 90 -12.95 11.25 0.11
N TYR A 91 -13.69 12.34 -0.07
CA TYR A 91 -13.65 13.51 0.80
C TYR A 91 -13.93 13.12 2.25
N SER A 92 -15.06 12.45 2.49
CA SER A 92 -15.56 12.18 3.84
C SER A 92 -14.80 11.10 4.58
N GLN A 93 -14.25 10.09 3.89
CA GLN A 93 -13.64 8.93 4.53
C GLN A 93 -12.11 8.98 4.52
N TRP A 94 -11.52 9.33 3.38
CA TRP A 94 -10.09 9.14 3.10
C TRP A 94 -9.29 10.43 3.09
N LEU A 95 -9.90 11.59 2.87
CA LEU A 95 -9.18 12.87 2.83
C LEU A 95 -9.35 13.67 4.12
N PHE A 96 -10.60 13.82 4.59
CA PHE A 96 -10.93 14.57 5.80
C PHE A 96 -11.55 13.70 6.90
N GLY A 97 -11.71 12.40 6.62
CA GLY A 97 -12.26 11.43 7.56
C GLY A 97 -11.28 10.92 8.59
N ARG A 98 -11.76 9.98 9.40
CA ARG A 98 -10.97 9.29 10.45
C ARG A 98 -9.86 8.40 9.90
N PHE A 99 -9.96 8.00 8.63
CA PHE A 99 -9.01 7.11 7.97
C PHE A 99 -8.11 7.88 6.98
N SER A 100 -7.86 9.15 7.26
CA SER A 100 -7.10 10.05 6.37
C SER A 100 -5.58 9.91 6.47
N THR A 101 -5.05 9.19 7.46
CA THR A 101 -3.61 9.09 7.76
C THR A 101 -2.89 8.00 6.98
N TRP A 102 -2.96 8.04 5.65
CA TRP A 102 -2.33 7.06 4.75
C TRP A 102 -1.18 7.61 3.90
N GLN A 103 -0.82 8.88 4.07
CA GLN A 103 0.28 9.50 3.33
C GLN A 103 1.64 9.01 3.85
N ALA A 104 2.57 8.76 2.94
CA ALA A 104 3.88 8.23 3.28
C ALA A 104 4.66 9.17 4.21
N PHE A 105 4.56 10.49 4.01
CA PHE A 105 5.27 11.49 4.82
C PHE A 105 4.80 11.58 6.29
N ILE A 106 3.65 11.00 6.64
CA ILE A 106 3.18 10.93 8.03
C ILE A 106 3.86 9.77 8.78
N THR A 107 4.28 8.74 8.06
CA THR A 107 4.97 7.60 8.66
C THR A 107 6.36 8.06 9.13
N PRO A 108 6.71 7.90 10.42
CA PRO A 108 8.05 8.25 10.89
C PRO A 108 9.11 7.45 10.15
N SER A 109 10.31 8.02 10.05
CA SER A 109 11.48 7.29 9.55
C SER A 109 11.66 5.98 10.33
N ASP A 110 12.11 4.93 9.63
CA ASP A 110 12.31 3.57 10.15
C ASP A 110 11.03 2.75 10.41
N PHE A 111 9.84 3.31 10.14
CA PHE A 111 8.60 2.55 10.13
C PHE A 111 8.18 2.20 8.69
N ALA A 112 7.54 1.05 8.55
CA ALA A 112 6.98 0.64 7.26
C ALA A 112 5.82 1.56 6.86
N THR A 113 5.90 2.14 5.66
CA THR A 113 4.84 2.93 5.04
C THR A 113 3.68 2.07 4.49
N THR A 114 3.83 0.74 4.53
CA THR A 114 2.81 -0.22 4.08
C THR A 114 2.72 -1.38 5.06
N ASN A 115 1.56 -2.04 5.11
CA ASN A 115 1.37 -3.28 5.88
C ASN A 115 1.73 -4.53 5.05
N ASN A 116 2.40 -4.38 3.90
CA ASN A 116 2.65 -5.47 2.96
C ASN A 116 3.28 -6.73 3.58
N PRO A 117 4.18 -6.65 4.60
CA PRO A 117 4.67 -7.84 5.30
C PRO A 117 3.56 -8.63 5.99
N ALA A 118 2.64 -7.95 6.68
CA ALA A 118 1.52 -8.59 7.36
C ALA A 118 0.54 -9.22 6.35
N GLU A 119 0.25 -8.53 5.24
CA GLU A 119 -0.62 -9.07 4.20
C GLU A 119 0.01 -10.26 3.46
N THR A 120 1.30 -10.20 3.19
CA THR A 120 2.04 -11.31 2.58
C THR A 120 2.03 -12.54 3.49
N PHE A 121 2.27 -12.34 4.79
CA PHE A 121 2.17 -13.39 5.79
C PHE A 121 0.77 -14.00 5.84
N ASN A 122 -0.27 -13.16 5.92
CA ASN A 122 -1.67 -13.58 5.91
C ASN A 122 -2.04 -14.33 4.63
N ALA A 123 -1.51 -13.92 3.47
CA ALA A 123 -1.75 -14.58 2.19
C ALA A 123 -1.14 -15.99 2.14
N ILE A 124 0.05 -16.18 2.72
CA ILE A 124 0.69 -17.49 2.84
C ILE A 124 -0.13 -18.41 3.75
N LEU A 125 -0.53 -17.93 4.93
CA LEU A 125 -1.39 -18.68 5.84
C LEU A 125 -2.69 -19.11 5.17
N LYS A 126 -3.36 -18.17 4.51
CA LYS A 126 -4.61 -18.43 3.79
C LYS A 126 -4.42 -19.42 2.65
N ARG A 127 -3.30 -19.36 1.93
CA ARG A 127 -3.05 -20.24 0.76
C ARG A 127 -2.67 -21.66 1.18
N ASP A 128 -1.75 -21.79 2.13
CA ASP A 128 -1.04 -23.04 2.39
C ASP A 128 -1.64 -23.85 3.54
N TYR A 129 -2.26 -23.18 4.52
CA TYR A 129 -2.74 -23.83 5.74
C TYR A 129 -4.27 -23.87 5.79
N THR A 130 -4.94 -22.74 5.50
CA THR A 130 -6.41 -22.73 5.54
C THR A 130 -7.07 -23.05 4.21
N LEU A 131 -6.29 -23.11 3.12
CA LEU A 131 -6.79 -23.28 1.74
C LEU A 131 -7.93 -22.31 1.40
N ARG A 132 -7.86 -21.08 1.94
CA ARG A 132 -8.86 -20.01 1.85
C ARG A 132 -10.23 -20.39 2.40
N ARG A 133 -10.29 -21.39 3.29
CA ARG A 133 -11.51 -21.81 3.99
C ARG A 133 -11.58 -21.20 5.38
N ARG A 134 -12.80 -20.90 5.82
CA ARG A 134 -13.06 -20.50 7.21
C ARG A 134 -13.06 -21.75 8.09
N LEU A 135 -12.11 -21.84 9.01
CA LEU A 135 -11.98 -22.96 9.93
C LEU A 135 -12.62 -22.65 11.29
N LYS A 136 -13.07 -23.69 12.00
CA LYS A 136 -13.42 -23.57 13.42
C LYS A 136 -12.14 -23.36 14.23
N MET A 137 -12.26 -22.69 15.38
CA MET A 137 -11.11 -22.29 16.21
C MET A 137 -10.13 -23.44 16.48
N ARG A 138 -10.63 -24.62 16.90
CA ARG A 138 -9.79 -25.81 17.15
C ARG A 138 -8.99 -26.25 15.92
N SER A 139 -9.62 -26.28 14.75
CA SER A 139 -8.95 -26.66 13.50
C SER A 139 -7.92 -25.61 13.08
N LEU A 140 -8.25 -24.32 13.25
CA LEU A 140 -7.31 -23.24 12.97
C LEU A 140 -6.05 -23.34 13.83
N LEU A 141 -6.18 -23.62 15.13
CA LEU A 141 -5.04 -23.77 16.03
C LEU A 141 -4.13 -24.94 15.61
N LEU A 142 -4.71 -26.07 15.19
CA LEU A 142 -3.93 -27.21 14.70
C LEU A 142 -3.15 -26.86 13.41
N GLU A 143 -3.77 -26.16 12.47
CA GLU A 143 -3.09 -25.69 11.25
C GLU A 143 -1.98 -24.68 11.56
N LEU A 144 -2.18 -23.80 12.54
CA LEU A 144 -1.17 -22.83 12.94
C LEU A 144 0.05 -23.46 13.61
N VAL A 145 -0.12 -24.55 14.37
CA VAL A 145 1.01 -25.33 14.92
C VAL A 145 1.87 -25.93 13.80
N ALA A 146 1.25 -26.40 12.72
CA ALA A 146 1.97 -26.88 11.54
C ALA A 146 2.71 -25.76 10.77
N CYS A 147 2.49 -24.49 11.12
CA CYS A 147 3.14 -23.35 10.46
C CYS A 147 4.62 -23.17 10.84
N GLU A 148 5.10 -23.86 11.87
CA GLU A 148 6.50 -23.82 12.32
C GLU A 148 7.49 -24.24 11.21
N ASP A 149 7.11 -25.20 10.36
CA ASP A 149 7.96 -25.76 9.30
C ASP A 149 8.48 -24.73 8.28
N ARG A 150 7.76 -23.62 8.05
CA ARG A 150 8.17 -22.57 7.10
C ARG A 150 8.93 -21.41 7.73
N SER A 151 8.68 -21.11 9.01
CA SER A 151 9.43 -20.08 9.74
C SER A 151 10.89 -20.46 9.96
N LEU A 152 11.20 -21.75 9.81
CA LEU A 152 12.55 -22.32 9.91
C LEU A 152 13.31 -22.40 8.58
N SER A 153 12.69 -21.99 7.46
CA SER A 153 13.40 -21.89 6.17
C SER A 153 14.50 -20.83 6.30
N PRO A 154 15.80 -21.20 6.20
CA PRO A 154 16.90 -20.26 6.38
C PRO A 154 17.08 -19.47 5.08
N LYS A 155 16.12 -18.59 4.77
CA LYS A 155 16.37 -17.56 3.77
C LYS A 155 17.20 -16.49 4.44
N THR A 156 18.45 -16.35 4.01
CA THR A 156 19.33 -15.29 4.46
C THR A 156 18.64 -13.95 4.20
N PHE A 157 18.46 -13.17 5.26
CA PHE A 157 17.99 -11.80 5.13
C PHE A 157 19.02 -10.99 4.36
N GLN A 158 18.63 -10.42 3.23
CA GLN A 158 19.49 -9.57 2.42
C GLN A 158 19.36 -8.13 2.94
N PHE A 159 20.48 -7.56 3.36
CA PHE A 159 20.54 -6.16 3.79
C PHE A 159 20.47 -5.20 2.60
N ASP A 160 20.88 -5.66 1.42
CA ASP A 160 20.85 -4.87 0.20
C ASP A 160 19.52 -5.07 -0.54
N ALA A 161 18.92 -3.96 -0.98
CA ALA A 161 17.73 -3.98 -1.80
C ALA A 161 18.06 -4.49 -3.21
N LEU A 162 17.89 -5.80 -3.45
CA LEU A 162 18.05 -6.39 -4.77
C LEU A 162 16.73 -6.36 -5.57
N PRO A 163 16.71 -5.78 -6.78
CA PRO A 163 15.51 -5.79 -7.61
C PRO A 163 15.19 -7.22 -8.06
N SER A 164 13.91 -7.61 -7.98
CA SER A 164 13.48 -8.93 -8.47
C SER A 164 13.73 -9.08 -9.98
N SER A 165 13.97 -10.30 -10.44
CA SER A 165 14.13 -10.59 -11.88
C SER A 165 12.94 -10.11 -12.73
N THR A 166 11.73 -10.13 -12.16
CA THR A 166 10.52 -9.60 -12.81
C THR A 166 10.57 -8.08 -12.95
N LEU A 167 11.03 -7.36 -11.92
CA LEU A 167 11.20 -5.91 -11.96
C LEU A 167 12.26 -5.53 -13.00
N VAL A 168 13.43 -6.20 -12.97
CA VAL A 168 14.50 -5.99 -13.96
C VAL A 168 13.98 -6.21 -15.38
N ARG A 169 13.24 -7.30 -15.63
CA ARG A 169 12.64 -7.57 -16.93
C ARG A 169 11.70 -6.46 -17.38
N ARG A 170 10.77 -6.02 -16.51
CA ARG A 170 9.80 -4.96 -16.84
C ARG A 170 10.48 -3.63 -17.13
N VAL A 171 11.50 -3.28 -16.36
CA VAL A 171 12.28 -2.06 -16.60
C VAL A 171 12.98 -2.14 -17.96
N SER A 172 13.62 -3.26 -18.28
CA SER A 172 14.25 -3.48 -19.59
C SER A 172 13.26 -3.38 -20.74
N GLU A 173 12.03 -3.91 -20.59
CA GLU A 173 10.97 -3.80 -21.59
C GLU A 173 10.52 -2.35 -21.80
N LEU A 174 10.30 -1.60 -20.71
CA LEU A 174 9.94 -0.19 -20.76
C LEU A 174 11.06 0.67 -21.38
N THR A 175 12.33 0.36 -21.10
CA THR A 175 13.49 1.01 -21.73
C THR A 175 13.54 0.72 -23.22
N ARG A 176 13.35 -0.54 -23.63
CA ARG A 176 13.29 -0.95 -25.04
C ARG A 176 12.18 -0.21 -25.80
N GLU A 177 11.04 -0.01 -25.14
CA GLU A 177 9.86 0.68 -25.71
C GLU A 177 9.93 2.20 -25.59
N LYS A 178 11.02 2.75 -25.00
CA LYS A 178 11.24 4.19 -24.77
C LYS A 178 10.12 4.84 -23.96
N LEU A 179 9.54 4.09 -23.03
CA LEU A 179 8.45 4.52 -22.16
C LEU A 179 8.93 5.03 -20.80
N PHE A 180 10.23 4.92 -20.50
CA PHE A 180 10.85 5.56 -19.34
C PHE A 180 11.19 7.02 -19.66
N GLY A 181 10.46 7.96 -19.08
CA GLY A 181 10.75 9.39 -19.18
C GLY A 181 11.89 9.79 -18.25
N MET A 182 13.14 9.68 -18.73
CA MET A 182 14.30 10.58 -18.49
C MET A 182 15.62 9.83 -18.72
N GLY A 183 16.54 10.47 -19.43
CA GLY A 183 17.86 9.94 -19.79
C GLY A 183 18.77 9.75 -18.59
N MET A 184 18.86 8.52 -18.10
CA MET A 184 20.05 8.05 -17.40
C MET A 184 20.59 6.80 -18.10
N ASP A 185 21.87 6.87 -18.44
CA ASP A 185 22.63 5.81 -19.07
C ASP A 185 22.82 4.66 -18.05
N ILE A 186 22.10 3.57 -18.27
CA ILE A 186 22.07 2.37 -17.39
C ILE A 186 23.41 1.60 -17.41
N SER A 187 24.38 2.03 -18.22
CA SER A 187 25.71 1.42 -18.31
C SER A 187 26.54 1.46 -17.01
N SER A 188 26.11 2.21 -15.99
CA SER A 188 26.83 2.35 -14.72
C SER A 188 26.44 1.37 -13.61
N ILE A 189 25.39 0.54 -13.76
CA ILE A 189 24.89 -0.32 -12.68
C ILE A 189 25.65 -1.68 -12.60
N ASN A 190 26.50 -2.02 -13.56
CA ASN A 190 27.02 -3.39 -13.71
C ASN A 190 28.50 -3.62 -13.35
N THR A 191 29.05 -2.86 -12.41
CA THR A 191 30.41 -3.13 -11.88
C THR A 191 30.49 -2.94 -10.37
N SER A 192 30.00 -3.91 -9.61
CA SER A 192 30.73 -4.42 -8.43
C SER A 192 30.11 -5.73 -7.95
N ALA A 193 30.95 -6.60 -7.40
CA ALA A 193 30.66 -7.92 -6.80
C ALA A 193 30.76 -9.15 -7.74
N ARG A 194 32.01 -9.51 -8.07
CA ARG A 194 32.44 -10.93 -8.02
C ARG A 194 33.34 -11.09 -6.79
N PRO A 195 33.00 -11.95 -5.81
CA PRO A 195 33.95 -12.31 -4.76
C PRO A 195 34.92 -13.39 -5.29
N ARG A 196 36.19 -13.29 -4.87
CA ARG A 196 37.12 -14.43 -4.81
C ARG A 196 36.85 -15.21 -3.54
#